data_AF-A0AAW8F8Z1-F1
#
_entry.id   AF-A0AAW8F8Z1-F1
#
_cell.length_a   1.000
_cell.length_b   1.000
_cell.length_c   1.000
_cell.angle_alpha   90.00
_cell.angle_beta   90.00
_cell.angle_gamma   90.00
#
_symmetry.space_group_name_H-M   'P 1'
#
loop_
_entity.id
_entity.type
_entity.pdbx_description
1 polymer ?
#
loop_
_entity_poly.entity_id
_entity_poly.type
_entity_poly.pdbx_seq_one_letter_code
_entity_poly.pdbx_strand_id
1 'polypeptide(L)'
;MTNTTSTTVEFDELLSSARELSLAGRWERALRLLDATTCDTAGDRARLALAAAEVALQSDWFGGTDLTAGRAEQAEKESSGTDWDPAFVRLRHDYFRLLRSEGTFRPGPDGKDPEALAGLRRDAHDLREDAPDEVRRGWASMYLGLIADNLFAERTAAPAHYEAALGAGESGGDDLLVREALRHLGDHDHEAGDHEGALERWRRATALGARAGMVPGVLTQQMLLAVLARDTGDEAGAIALAREIARWAGAIGADHVHAQAAGFLAGADPTAPPQESGA
;
A
#
# COMPACT_ATOMS: atom_id res chain seq x y z
N MET A 1 14.70 -24.90 34.96
CA MET A 1 13.30 -24.79 34.51
C MET A 1 12.99 -23.31 34.36
N THR A 2 12.99 -22.79 33.13
CA THR A 2 12.50 -21.43 32.86
C THR A 2 10.98 -21.50 32.87
N ASN A 3 10.34 -20.97 33.91
CA ASN A 3 8.90 -20.76 33.94
C ASN A 3 8.57 -19.74 32.84
N THR A 4 7.97 -20.20 31.75
CA THR A 4 7.39 -19.28 30.76
C THR A 4 6.07 -18.79 31.34
N THR A 5 6.02 -17.52 31.75
CA THR A 5 4.78 -16.86 32.15
C THR A 5 3.90 -16.68 30.91
N SER A 6 2.67 -17.19 30.95
CA SER A 6 1.65 -16.99 29.92
C SER A 6 0.58 -16.03 30.42
N THR A 7 0.08 -15.18 29.52
CA THR A 7 -0.98 -14.19 29.77
C THR A 7 -2.01 -14.31 28.67
N THR A 8 -3.30 -14.20 29.03
CA THR A 8 -4.43 -14.19 28.10
C THR A 8 -4.90 -12.76 27.84
N VAL A 9 -5.24 -12.46 26.59
CA VAL A 9 -5.80 -11.17 26.16
C VAL A 9 -6.99 -11.40 25.24
N GLU A 10 -7.87 -10.40 25.10
CA GLU A 10 -8.96 -10.44 24.13
C GLU A 10 -8.40 -10.46 22.70
N PHE A 11 -8.86 -11.42 21.89
CA PHE A 11 -8.24 -11.68 20.59
C PHE A 11 -8.45 -10.53 19.59
N ASP A 12 -9.65 -9.95 19.55
CA ASP A 12 -9.94 -8.82 18.65
C ASP A 12 -9.12 -7.57 19.01
N GLU A 13 -8.89 -7.33 20.30
CA GLU A 13 -8.03 -6.24 20.78
C GLU A 13 -6.57 -6.46 20.39
N LEU A 14 -6.09 -7.71 20.43
CA LEU A 14 -4.75 -8.06 19.98
C LEU A 14 -4.56 -7.82 18.48
N LEU A 15 -5.54 -8.23 17.66
CA LEU A 15 -5.50 -7.98 16.22
C LEU A 15 -5.58 -6.48 15.90
N SER A 16 -6.42 -5.73 16.60
CA SER A 16 -6.51 -4.27 16.47
C SER A 16 -5.18 -3.60 16.83
N SER A 17 -4.57 -4.00 17.95
CA SER A 17 -3.26 -3.50 18.38
C SER A 17 -2.15 -3.78 17.35
N ALA A 18 -2.14 -4.98 16.76
CA ALA A 18 -1.19 -5.33 15.71
C ALA A 18 -1.38 -4.47 14.45
N ARG A 19 -2.64 -4.22 14.06
CA ARG A 19 -2.99 -3.34 12.94
C ARG A 19 -2.55 -1.91 13.18
N GLU A 20 -2.82 -1.35 14.36
CA GLU A 20 -2.39 0.01 14.72
C GLU A 20 -0.87 0.15 14.72
N LEU A 21 -0.15 -0.83 15.26
CA LEU A 21 1.30 -0.89 15.18
C LEU A 21 1.78 -0.91 13.73
N SER A 22 1.14 -1.70 12.86
CA SER A 22 1.46 -1.76 11.43
C SER A 22 1.26 -0.41 10.74
N LEU A 23 0.11 0.23 10.96
CA LEU A 23 -0.20 1.54 10.39
C LEU A 23 0.79 2.61 10.86
N ALA A 24 1.27 2.51 12.11
CA ALA A 24 2.30 3.39 12.67
C ALA A 24 3.74 3.05 12.23
N GLY A 25 3.93 2.12 11.28
CA GLY A 25 5.24 1.69 10.80
C GLY A 25 6.05 0.86 11.80
N ARG A 26 5.39 0.24 12.79
CA ARG A 26 6.02 -0.63 13.80
C ARG A 26 5.86 -2.11 13.45
N TRP A 27 6.12 -2.48 12.20
CA TRP A 27 5.85 -3.82 11.66
C TRP A 27 6.57 -4.94 12.42
N GLU A 28 7.85 -4.76 12.75
CA GLU A 28 8.61 -5.76 13.53
C GLU A 28 7.95 -6.02 14.90
N ARG A 29 7.41 -4.98 15.54
CA ARG A 29 6.71 -5.12 16.83
C ARG A 29 5.33 -5.77 16.65
N ALA A 30 4.60 -5.42 15.61
CA ALA A 30 3.33 -6.05 15.26
C ALA A 30 3.52 -7.55 14.98
N LEU A 31 4.51 -7.92 14.15
CA LEU A 31 4.82 -9.32 13.85
C LEU A 31 5.24 -10.09 15.10
N ARG A 32 6.11 -9.53 15.96
CA ARG A 32 6.45 -10.19 17.23
C ARG A 32 5.24 -10.41 18.15
N LEU A 33 4.30 -9.46 18.18
CA LEU A 33 3.06 -9.62 18.95
C LEU A 33 2.24 -10.79 18.40
N LEU A 34 2.06 -10.85 17.07
CA LEU A 34 1.31 -11.91 16.40
C LEU A 34 2.01 -13.28 16.55
N ASP A 35 3.33 -13.34 16.37
CA ASP A 35 4.14 -14.57 16.46
C ASP A 35 4.21 -15.14 17.88
N ALA A 36 4.11 -14.28 18.90
CA ALA A 36 4.06 -14.71 20.30
C ALA A 36 2.66 -15.21 20.72
N THR A 37 1.65 -15.07 19.85
CA THR A 37 0.26 -15.42 20.14
C THR A 37 -0.04 -16.85 19.71
N THR A 38 -0.70 -17.61 20.58
CA THR A 38 -1.17 -18.96 20.29
C THR A 38 -2.70 -19.00 20.35
N CYS A 39 -3.32 -19.65 19.37
CA CYS A 39 -4.78 -19.77 19.28
C CYS A 39 -5.21 -21.24 19.20
N ASP A 40 -6.23 -21.61 19.98
CA ASP A 40 -6.72 -22.99 20.06
C ASP A 40 -7.64 -23.36 18.88
N THR A 41 -8.42 -22.40 18.38
CA THR A 41 -9.38 -22.64 17.30
C THR A 41 -8.76 -22.45 15.92
N ALA A 42 -9.25 -23.19 14.92
CA ALA A 42 -8.79 -23.03 13.54
C ALA A 42 -9.14 -21.64 12.96
N GLY A 43 -10.33 -21.12 13.29
CA GLY A 43 -10.75 -19.79 12.84
C GLY A 43 -9.84 -18.67 13.37
N ASP A 44 -9.44 -18.73 14.65
CA ASP A 44 -8.55 -17.72 15.21
C ASP A 44 -7.12 -17.85 14.64
N ARG A 45 -6.63 -19.06 14.38
CA ARG A 45 -5.35 -19.25 13.70
C ARG A 45 -5.35 -18.66 12.28
N ALA A 46 -6.43 -18.84 11.52
CA ALA A 46 -6.58 -18.24 10.20
C ALA A 46 -6.57 -16.71 10.26
N ARG A 47 -7.32 -16.11 11.21
CA ARG A 47 -7.35 -14.66 11.41
C ARG A 47 -5.99 -14.10 11.85
N LEU A 48 -5.27 -14.82 12.73
CA LEU A 48 -3.94 -14.45 13.18
C LEU A 48 -2.92 -14.49 12.03
N ALA A 49 -2.96 -15.55 11.21
CA ALA A 49 -2.09 -15.72 10.05
C ALA A 49 -2.35 -14.66 8.98
N LEU A 50 -3.62 -14.35 8.70
CA LEU A 50 -4.01 -13.26 7.80
C LEU A 50 -3.46 -11.91 8.29
N ALA A 51 -3.66 -11.57 9.57
CA ALA A 51 -3.14 -10.32 10.13
C ALA A 51 -1.61 -10.24 9.98
N ALA A 52 -0.88 -11.35 10.21
CA ALA A 52 0.57 -11.38 10.02
C ALA A 52 0.97 -11.16 8.55
N ALA A 53 0.20 -11.70 7.59
CA ALA A 53 0.43 -11.50 6.17
C ALA A 53 0.20 -10.04 5.74
N GLU A 54 -0.83 -9.38 6.27
CA GLU A 54 -1.09 -7.96 6.01
C GLU A 54 -0.01 -7.03 6.59
N VAL A 55 0.46 -7.32 7.80
CA VAL A 55 1.59 -6.59 8.41
C VAL A 55 2.86 -6.76 7.58
N ALA A 56 3.15 -7.99 7.15
CA ALA A 56 4.29 -8.29 6.29
C ALA A 56 4.20 -7.55 4.94
N LEU A 57 3.02 -7.50 4.33
CA LEU A 57 2.78 -6.75 3.09
C LEU A 57 3.09 -5.27 3.24
N GLN A 58 2.65 -4.63 4.33
CA GLN A 58 3.00 -3.24 4.59
C GLN A 58 4.50 -3.06 4.83
N SER A 59 5.13 -3.98 5.57
CA SER A 59 6.58 -3.98 5.80
C SER A 59 7.37 -4.07 4.49
N ASP A 60 6.96 -4.92 3.57
CA ASP A 60 7.62 -5.06 2.26
C ASP A 60 7.45 -3.79 1.41
N TRP A 61 6.25 -3.21 1.41
CA TRP A 61 5.94 -2.03 0.61
C TRP A 61 6.74 -0.80 1.07
N PHE A 62 6.72 -0.51 2.37
CA PHE A 62 7.31 0.71 2.94
C PHE A 62 8.71 0.52 3.51
N GLY A 63 8.96 -0.61 4.17
CA GLY A 63 10.22 -0.95 4.83
C GLY A 63 11.21 -1.69 3.95
N GLY A 64 10.77 -2.24 2.81
CA GLY A 64 11.64 -2.95 1.88
C GLY A 64 12.09 -4.33 2.35
N THR A 65 11.31 -4.95 3.23
CA THR A 65 11.48 -6.35 3.60
C THR A 65 10.98 -7.29 2.48
N ASP A 66 11.12 -8.60 2.68
CA ASP A 66 10.60 -9.64 1.78
C ASP A 66 9.96 -10.77 2.62
N LEU A 67 8.92 -10.42 3.38
CA LEU A 67 8.28 -11.28 4.37
C LEU A 67 6.92 -11.82 3.90
N THR A 68 6.27 -11.15 2.95
CA THR A 68 4.88 -11.43 2.61
C THR A 68 4.68 -12.82 2.04
N ALA A 69 5.57 -13.30 1.17
CA ALA A 69 5.39 -14.58 0.48
C ALA A 69 5.13 -15.75 1.46
N GLY A 70 5.99 -15.91 2.46
CA GLY A 70 5.84 -16.97 3.46
C GLY A 70 4.63 -16.76 4.39
N ARG A 71 4.28 -15.51 4.70
CA ARG A 71 3.12 -15.20 5.56
C ARG A 71 1.79 -15.39 4.83
N ALA A 72 1.72 -15.03 3.56
CA ALA A 72 0.57 -15.26 2.69
C ALA A 72 0.33 -16.76 2.51
N GLU A 73 1.38 -17.55 2.22
CA GLU A 73 1.28 -19.01 2.12
C GLU A 73 0.75 -19.63 3.43
N GLN A 74 1.20 -19.12 4.59
CA GLN A 74 0.68 -19.60 5.87
C GLN A 74 -0.79 -19.20 6.09
N ALA A 75 -1.18 -17.98 5.74
CA ALA A 75 -2.56 -17.53 5.83
C ALA A 75 -3.48 -18.39 4.95
N GLU A 76 -3.07 -18.70 3.72
CA GLU A 76 -3.80 -19.60 2.82
C GLU A 76 -3.92 -21.02 3.39
N LYS A 77 -2.86 -21.57 4.01
CA LYS A 77 -2.90 -22.90 4.65
C LYS A 77 -3.88 -22.99 5.83
N GLU A 78 -3.98 -21.93 6.63
CA GLU A 78 -4.91 -21.89 7.77
C GLU A 78 -6.35 -21.56 7.33
N SER A 79 -6.51 -20.92 6.17
CA SER A 79 -7.81 -20.56 5.59
C SER A 79 -8.54 -21.79 5.05
N SER A 80 -9.87 -21.77 5.11
CA SER A 80 -10.70 -22.92 4.72
C SER A 80 -11.28 -22.74 3.32
N GLY A 81 -10.43 -22.84 2.29
CA GLY A 81 -10.84 -22.79 0.88
C GLY A 81 -10.52 -21.47 0.19
N THR A 82 -11.39 -21.04 -0.73
CA THR A 82 -11.19 -19.82 -1.54
C THR A 82 -11.63 -18.58 -0.76
N ASP A 83 -10.88 -18.24 0.29
CA ASP A 83 -11.15 -17.05 1.09
C ASP A 83 -10.64 -15.77 0.40
N TRP A 84 -11.47 -14.74 0.36
CA TRP A 84 -11.19 -13.49 -0.35
C TRP A 84 -9.99 -12.74 0.23
N ASP A 85 -9.87 -12.65 1.56
CA ASP A 85 -8.85 -11.82 2.21
C ASP A 85 -7.41 -12.33 1.97
N PRO A 86 -7.09 -13.64 2.14
CA PRO A 86 -5.79 -14.18 1.75
C PRO A 86 -5.48 -14.03 0.25
N ALA A 87 -6.47 -14.27 -0.61
CA ALA A 87 -6.32 -14.09 -2.05
C ALA A 87 -6.03 -12.63 -2.42
N PHE A 88 -6.65 -11.68 -1.72
CA PHE A 88 -6.36 -10.26 -1.88
C PHE A 88 -4.95 -9.92 -1.37
N VAL A 89 -4.46 -10.47 -0.26
CA VAL A 89 -3.05 -10.31 0.14
C VAL A 89 -2.10 -10.78 -0.96
N ARG A 90 -2.36 -11.95 -1.57
CA ARG A 90 -1.57 -12.48 -2.68
C ARG A 90 -1.60 -11.55 -3.90
N LEU A 91 -2.77 -11.05 -4.31
CA LEU A 91 -2.88 -10.07 -5.40
C LEU A 91 -1.99 -8.85 -5.16
N ARG A 92 -2.02 -8.29 -3.95
CA ARG A 92 -1.23 -7.10 -3.59
C ARG A 92 0.28 -7.39 -3.61
N HIS A 93 0.68 -8.58 -3.17
CA HIS A 93 2.06 -9.04 -3.22
C HIS A 93 2.55 -9.21 -4.66
N ASP A 94 1.79 -9.92 -5.49
CA ASP A 94 2.15 -10.20 -6.88
C ASP A 94 2.22 -8.91 -7.71
N TYR A 95 1.26 -8.00 -7.49
CA TYR A 95 1.31 -6.64 -8.02
C TYR A 95 2.61 -5.93 -7.64
N PHE A 96 2.99 -5.96 -6.36
CA PHE A 96 4.22 -5.32 -5.90
C PHE A 96 5.48 -5.95 -6.51
N ARG A 97 5.51 -7.26 -6.75
CA ARG A 97 6.64 -7.95 -7.42
C ARG A 97 6.75 -7.66 -8.89
N LEU A 98 5.62 -7.49 -9.58
CA LEU A 98 5.64 -7.03 -10.96
C LEU A 98 6.04 -5.56 -11.04
N LEU A 99 5.57 -4.72 -10.11
CA LEU A 99 5.89 -3.30 -10.08
C LEU A 99 7.35 -3.01 -9.68
N ARG A 100 7.92 -3.84 -8.80
CA ARG A 100 9.30 -3.70 -8.32
C ARG A 100 10.11 -4.96 -8.58
N SER A 101 11.05 -4.85 -9.50
CA SER A 101 12.04 -5.89 -9.81
C SER A 101 13.43 -5.44 -9.32
N GLU A 102 14.10 -6.29 -8.55
CA GLU A 102 15.43 -6.03 -7.97
C GLU A 102 15.49 -4.70 -7.18
N GLY A 103 14.44 -4.43 -6.40
CA GLY A 103 14.33 -3.20 -5.60
C GLY A 103 14.07 -1.93 -6.41
N THR A 104 13.94 -2.01 -7.74
CA THR A 104 13.73 -0.85 -8.62
C THR A 104 12.28 -0.79 -9.10
N PHE A 105 11.69 0.41 -9.11
CA PHE A 105 10.37 0.65 -9.69
C PHE A 105 10.42 0.50 -11.21
N ARG A 106 9.59 -0.38 -11.78
CA ARG A 106 9.52 -0.66 -13.22
C ARG A 106 8.06 -0.57 -13.68
N PRO A 107 7.55 0.61 -14.06
CA PRO A 107 6.20 0.75 -14.59
C PRO A 107 6.08 0.17 -16.01
N GLY A 108 4.85 0.06 -16.51
CA GLY A 108 4.52 -0.43 -17.85
C GLY A 108 4.69 -1.94 -18.03
N PRO A 109 4.32 -2.48 -19.20
CA PRO A 109 4.37 -3.93 -19.44
C PRO A 109 5.76 -4.42 -19.82
N ASP A 110 6.66 -3.52 -20.20
CA ASP A 110 7.96 -3.87 -20.78
C ASP A 110 8.83 -4.67 -19.81
N GLY A 111 9.44 -5.74 -20.34
CA GLY A 111 10.31 -6.64 -19.60
C GLY A 111 9.61 -7.56 -18.59
N LYS A 112 8.27 -7.58 -18.55
CA LYS A 112 7.48 -8.47 -17.69
C LYS A 112 6.90 -9.63 -18.47
N ASP A 113 6.66 -10.74 -17.78
CA ASP A 113 5.97 -11.90 -18.35
C ASP A 113 4.50 -11.54 -18.67
N PRO A 114 4.07 -11.61 -19.95
CA PRO A 114 2.70 -11.32 -20.33
C PRO A 114 1.67 -12.24 -19.66
N GLU A 115 2.03 -13.51 -19.39
CA GLU A 115 1.11 -14.45 -18.73
C GLU A 115 0.90 -14.06 -17.27
N ALA A 116 1.97 -13.70 -16.55
CA ALA A 116 1.87 -13.17 -15.19
C ALA A 116 1.02 -11.88 -15.12
N LEU A 117 1.22 -10.95 -16.06
CA LEU A 117 0.40 -9.73 -16.16
C LEU A 117 -1.08 -10.03 -16.40
N ALA A 118 -1.37 -10.93 -17.34
CA ALA A 118 -2.74 -11.34 -17.65
C ALA A 118 -3.39 -12.13 -16.51
N GLY A 119 -2.61 -12.95 -15.78
CA GLY A 119 -3.01 -13.62 -14.56
C GLY A 119 -3.43 -12.63 -13.48
N LEU A 120 -2.53 -11.71 -13.11
CA LEU A 120 -2.80 -10.70 -12.08
C LEU A 120 -4.07 -9.88 -12.38
N ARG A 121 -4.25 -9.45 -13.64
CA ARG A 121 -5.44 -8.68 -14.02
C ARG A 121 -6.72 -9.51 -13.91
N ARG A 122 -6.69 -10.80 -14.27
CA ARG A 122 -7.83 -11.71 -14.09
C ARG A 122 -8.14 -11.90 -12.61
N ASP A 123 -7.13 -12.19 -11.79
CA ASP A 123 -7.30 -12.39 -10.35
C ASP A 123 -7.91 -11.15 -9.68
N ALA A 124 -7.48 -9.94 -10.07
CA ALA A 124 -8.07 -8.69 -9.58
C ALA A 124 -9.54 -8.53 -10.00
N HIS A 125 -9.89 -8.95 -11.21
CA HIS A 125 -11.26 -8.91 -11.71
C HIS A 125 -12.14 -9.92 -10.96
N ASP A 126 -11.67 -11.15 -10.80
CA ASP A 126 -12.38 -12.21 -10.08
C ASP A 126 -12.62 -11.80 -8.62
N LEU A 127 -11.60 -11.24 -7.95
CA LEU A 127 -11.74 -10.68 -6.60
C LEU A 127 -12.77 -9.53 -6.52
N ARG A 128 -12.90 -8.71 -7.57
CA ARG A 128 -13.94 -7.67 -7.60
C ARG A 128 -15.34 -8.27 -7.71
N GLU A 129 -15.52 -9.27 -8.56
CA GLU A 129 -16.82 -9.92 -8.77
C GLU A 129 -17.25 -10.72 -7.53
N ASP A 130 -16.31 -11.45 -6.94
CA ASP A 130 -16.52 -12.33 -5.79
C ASP A 130 -16.44 -11.59 -4.43
N ALA A 131 -16.26 -10.26 -4.44
CA ALA A 131 -16.15 -9.48 -3.22
C ALA A 131 -17.40 -9.62 -2.33
N PRO A 132 -17.23 -9.98 -1.04
CA PRO A 132 -18.35 -10.26 -0.15
C PRO A 132 -19.07 -8.99 0.34
N ASP A 133 -18.47 -7.82 0.15
CA ASP A 133 -19.05 -6.51 0.48
C ASP A 133 -18.53 -5.41 -0.46
N GLU A 134 -19.17 -4.24 -0.38
CA GLU A 134 -18.87 -3.11 -1.25
C GLU A 134 -17.47 -2.53 -1.01
N VAL A 135 -16.98 -2.52 0.22
CA VAL A 135 -15.63 -1.99 0.53
C VAL A 135 -14.56 -2.90 -0.07
N ARG A 136 -14.71 -4.22 0.06
CA ARG A 136 -13.82 -5.20 -0.60
C ARG A 136 -13.90 -5.12 -2.12
N ARG A 137 -15.08 -4.91 -2.69
CA ARG A 137 -15.26 -4.63 -4.13
C ARG A 137 -14.52 -3.37 -4.54
N GLY A 138 -14.57 -2.33 -3.71
CA GLY A 138 -13.83 -1.09 -3.86
C GLY A 138 -12.31 -1.28 -3.82
N TRP A 139 -11.80 -2.06 -2.87
CA TRP A 139 -10.38 -2.41 -2.79
C TRP A 139 -9.88 -3.20 -4.01
N ALA A 140 -10.66 -4.15 -4.51
CA ALA A 140 -10.33 -4.84 -5.76
C ALA A 140 -10.36 -3.88 -6.97
N SER A 141 -11.32 -2.96 -7.01
CA SER A 141 -11.38 -1.90 -8.03
C SER A 141 -10.16 -0.97 -7.95
N MET A 142 -9.72 -0.58 -6.75
CA MET A 142 -8.50 0.19 -6.55
C MET A 142 -7.29 -0.51 -7.19
N TYR A 143 -7.14 -1.82 -6.96
CA TYR A 143 -6.05 -2.60 -7.55
C TYR A 143 -6.18 -2.79 -9.06
N LEU A 144 -7.38 -2.88 -9.62
CA LEU A 144 -7.57 -2.83 -11.08
C LEU A 144 -7.06 -1.52 -11.67
N GLY A 145 -7.34 -0.39 -11.01
CA GLY A 145 -6.79 0.92 -11.41
C GLY A 145 -5.26 0.94 -11.35
N LEU A 146 -4.69 0.47 -10.23
CA LEU A 146 -3.23 0.39 -10.05
C LEU A 146 -2.54 -0.49 -11.09
N ILE A 147 -3.18 -1.60 -11.47
CA ILE A 147 -2.69 -2.52 -12.50
C ILE A 147 -2.76 -1.85 -13.88
N ALA A 148 -3.91 -1.25 -14.23
CA ALA A 148 -4.10 -0.54 -15.49
C ALA A 148 -3.06 0.58 -15.65
N ASP A 149 -2.91 1.44 -14.64
CA ASP A 149 -1.94 2.55 -14.65
C ASP A 149 -0.50 2.04 -14.71
N ASN A 150 -0.10 1.26 -13.71
CA ASN A 150 1.32 1.08 -13.43
C ASN A 150 1.92 -0.13 -14.15
N LEU A 151 1.11 -1.11 -14.56
CA LEU A 151 1.61 -2.32 -15.24
C LEU A 151 1.21 -2.39 -16.72
N PHE A 152 0.15 -1.70 -17.13
CA PHE A 152 -0.29 -1.66 -18.53
C PHE A 152 -0.16 -0.28 -19.18
N ALA A 153 0.18 0.77 -18.42
CA ALA A 153 0.23 2.15 -18.90
C ALA A 153 -1.11 2.65 -19.49
N GLU A 154 -2.23 2.06 -19.06
CA GLU A 154 -3.59 2.39 -19.48
C GLU A 154 -4.13 3.61 -18.73
N ARG A 155 -3.41 4.76 -18.80
CA ARG A 155 -3.69 5.98 -18.03
C ARG A 155 -5.11 6.50 -18.19
N THR A 156 -5.71 6.39 -19.38
CA THR A 156 -7.09 6.84 -19.60
C THR A 156 -8.15 5.92 -18.96
N ALA A 157 -7.83 4.64 -18.76
CA ALA A 157 -8.81 3.67 -18.23
C ALA A 157 -8.81 3.60 -16.70
N ALA A 158 -7.67 3.85 -16.06
CA ALA A 158 -7.54 3.72 -14.61
C ALA A 158 -8.43 4.66 -13.76
N PRO A 159 -8.70 5.92 -14.13
CA PRO A 159 -9.53 6.82 -13.32
C PRO A 159 -10.90 6.25 -12.97
N ALA A 160 -11.56 5.56 -13.91
CA ALA A 160 -12.87 4.94 -13.67
C ALA A 160 -12.82 3.89 -12.53
N HIS A 161 -11.70 3.18 -12.39
CA HIS A 161 -11.49 2.24 -11.31
C HIS A 161 -11.28 2.92 -9.96
N TYR A 162 -10.54 4.04 -9.93
CA TYR A 162 -10.33 4.82 -8.72
C TYR A 162 -11.59 5.55 -8.28
N GLU A 163 -12.42 6.04 -9.20
CA GLU A 163 -13.73 6.61 -8.89
C GLU A 163 -14.67 5.58 -8.27
N ALA A 164 -14.69 4.35 -8.78
CA ALA A 164 -15.43 3.25 -8.18
C ALA A 164 -14.93 2.94 -6.76
N ALA A 165 -13.60 2.88 -6.57
CA ALA A 165 -12.99 2.71 -5.26
C ALA A 165 -13.34 3.84 -4.29
N LEU A 166 -13.33 5.09 -4.75
CA LEU A 166 -13.71 6.27 -3.97
C LEU A 166 -15.16 6.18 -3.49
N GLY A 167 -16.09 5.87 -4.39
CA GLY A 167 -17.51 5.74 -4.06
C GLY A 167 -17.77 4.59 -3.06
N ALA A 168 -17.10 3.45 -3.22
CA ALA A 168 -17.17 2.34 -2.28
C ALA A 168 -16.61 2.72 -0.89
N GLY A 169 -15.47 3.42 -0.84
CA GLY A 169 -14.87 3.89 0.41
C GLY A 169 -15.76 4.91 1.14
N GLU A 170 -16.33 5.88 0.42
CA GLU A 170 -17.20 6.90 1.02
C GLU A 170 -18.53 6.31 1.53
N SER A 171 -19.13 5.37 0.79
CA SER A 171 -20.38 4.72 1.20
C SER A 171 -20.19 3.69 2.33
N GLY A 172 -19.06 3.00 2.33
CA GLY A 172 -18.70 1.99 3.35
C GLY A 172 -17.99 2.55 4.59
N GLY A 173 -17.56 3.81 4.56
CA GLY A 173 -16.83 4.45 5.66
C GLY A 173 -15.39 3.96 5.82
N ASP A 174 -14.72 3.56 4.73
CA ASP A 174 -13.31 3.14 4.72
C ASP A 174 -12.40 4.32 4.32
N ASP A 175 -11.90 5.04 5.32
CA ASP A 175 -11.00 6.19 5.14
C ASP A 175 -9.71 5.85 4.38
N LEU A 176 -9.20 4.62 4.49
CA LEU A 176 -7.97 4.21 3.82
C LEU A 176 -8.22 4.00 2.32
N LEU A 177 -9.35 3.41 1.96
CA LEU A 177 -9.74 3.25 0.55
C LEU A 177 -9.98 4.62 -0.11
N VAL A 178 -10.70 5.52 0.57
CA VAL A 178 -10.89 6.91 0.12
C VAL A 178 -9.55 7.61 -0.06
N ARG A 179 -8.63 7.43 0.88
CA ARG A 179 -7.27 8.00 0.83
C ARG A 179 -6.48 7.49 -0.38
N GLU A 180 -6.48 6.18 -0.65
CA GLU A 180 -5.79 5.61 -1.81
C GLU A 180 -6.40 6.10 -3.13
N ALA A 181 -7.73 6.08 -3.26
CA ALA A 181 -8.39 6.56 -4.46
C ALA A 181 -8.08 8.04 -4.76
N LEU A 182 -8.16 8.91 -3.76
CA LEU A 182 -7.85 10.34 -3.90
C LEU A 182 -6.37 10.59 -4.23
N ARG A 183 -5.46 9.78 -3.68
CA ARG A 183 -4.03 9.86 -4.01
C ARG A 183 -3.82 9.69 -5.52
N HIS A 184 -4.40 8.63 -6.08
CA HIS A 184 -4.20 8.30 -7.49
C HIS A 184 -5.02 9.21 -8.41
N LEU A 185 -6.25 9.59 -8.05
CA LEU A 185 -7.00 10.60 -8.80
C LEU A 185 -6.29 11.97 -8.82
N GLY A 186 -5.58 12.35 -7.75
CA GLY A 186 -4.77 13.58 -7.77
C GLY A 186 -3.53 13.50 -8.66
N ASP A 187 -2.97 12.31 -8.87
CA ASP A 187 -1.88 12.07 -9.85
C ASP A 187 -2.36 12.33 -11.27
N HIS A 188 -3.56 11.86 -11.62
CA HIS A 188 -4.19 12.14 -12.92
C HIS A 188 -4.52 13.64 -13.11
N ASP A 189 -4.97 14.34 -12.06
CA ASP A 189 -5.17 15.80 -12.15
C ASP A 189 -3.85 16.53 -12.40
N HIS A 190 -2.79 16.14 -11.69
CA HIS A 190 -1.46 16.74 -11.81
C HIS A 190 -0.88 16.53 -13.22
N GLU A 191 -0.97 15.32 -13.77
CA GLU A 191 -0.56 15.04 -15.16
C GLU A 191 -1.36 15.84 -16.20
N ALA A 192 -2.64 16.11 -15.92
CA ALA A 192 -3.48 16.96 -16.76
C ALA A 192 -3.18 18.48 -16.60
N GLY A 193 -2.28 18.85 -15.69
CA GLY A 193 -1.95 20.24 -15.36
C GLY A 193 -2.96 20.92 -14.41
N ASP A 194 -3.92 20.19 -13.88
CA ASP A 194 -4.84 20.66 -12.84
C ASP A 194 -4.19 20.56 -11.45
N HIS A 195 -3.23 21.46 -11.22
CA HIS A 195 -2.51 21.53 -9.95
C HIS A 195 -3.41 21.87 -8.75
N GLU A 196 -4.53 22.58 -8.97
CA GLU A 196 -5.46 22.93 -7.89
C GLU A 196 -6.28 21.71 -7.47
N GLY A 197 -6.83 20.96 -8.42
CA GLY A 197 -7.52 19.69 -8.16
C GLY A 197 -6.61 18.65 -7.50
N ALA A 198 -5.39 18.49 -8.02
CA ALA A 198 -4.38 17.63 -7.42
C ALA A 198 -4.09 18.00 -5.96
N LEU A 199 -3.90 19.29 -5.67
CA LEU A 199 -3.63 19.80 -4.32
C LEU A 199 -4.79 19.49 -3.36
N GLU A 200 -6.03 19.71 -3.79
CA GLU A 200 -7.23 19.43 -2.98
C GLU A 200 -7.30 17.94 -2.63
N ARG A 201 -7.23 17.06 -3.63
CA ARG A 201 -7.29 15.61 -3.44
C ARG A 201 -6.16 15.10 -2.55
N TRP A 202 -4.94 15.56 -2.79
CA TRP A 202 -3.77 15.13 -2.02
C TRP A 202 -3.77 15.64 -0.58
N ARG A 203 -4.29 16.83 -0.30
CA ARG A 203 -4.50 17.30 1.07
C ARG A 203 -5.57 16.48 1.79
N ARG A 204 -6.68 16.16 1.13
CA ARG A 204 -7.73 15.30 1.69
C ARG A 204 -7.19 13.89 1.98
N ALA A 205 -6.46 13.29 1.04
CA ALA A 205 -5.77 12.00 1.24
C ALA A 205 -4.81 12.04 2.44
N THR A 206 -4.02 13.11 2.58
CA THR A 206 -3.11 13.30 3.72
C THR A 206 -3.87 13.33 5.06
N ALA A 207 -4.97 14.08 5.12
CA ALA A 207 -5.78 14.19 6.34
C ALA A 207 -6.44 12.86 6.75
N LEU A 208 -6.92 12.09 5.78
CA LEU A 208 -7.50 10.75 6.01
C LEU A 208 -6.45 9.76 6.51
N GLY A 209 -5.28 9.71 5.85
CA GLY A 209 -4.18 8.86 6.29
C GLY A 209 -3.69 9.19 7.71
N ALA A 210 -3.63 10.49 8.05
CA ALA A 210 -3.25 10.95 9.38
C ALA A 210 -4.29 10.55 10.44
N ARG A 211 -5.59 10.67 10.13
CA ARG A 211 -6.68 10.25 11.02
C ARG A 211 -6.66 8.74 11.28
N ALA A 212 -6.36 7.95 10.25
CA ALA A 212 -6.24 6.51 10.35
C ALA A 212 -4.93 6.03 11.00
N GLY A 213 -4.00 6.94 11.34
CA GLY A 213 -2.71 6.58 11.92
C GLY A 213 -1.73 5.93 10.95
N MET A 214 -1.97 6.01 9.63
CA MET A 214 -1.14 5.40 8.58
C MET A 214 0.13 6.21 8.32
N VAL A 215 1.06 6.22 9.29
CA VAL A 215 2.25 7.10 9.28
C VAL A 215 3.08 6.95 7.99
N PRO A 216 3.51 5.75 7.54
CA PRO A 216 4.26 5.62 6.29
C PRO A 216 3.47 6.09 5.07
N GLY A 217 2.16 5.85 5.04
CA GLY A 217 1.27 6.31 3.97
C GLY A 217 1.09 7.84 3.95
N VAL A 218 1.14 8.51 5.09
CA VAL A 218 1.15 9.98 5.16
C VAL A 218 2.46 10.53 4.60
N LEU A 219 3.59 9.90 4.92
CA LEU A 219 4.90 10.33 4.41
C LEU A 219 4.98 10.21 2.87
N THR A 220 4.51 9.10 2.29
CA THR A 220 4.47 8.95 0.82
C THR A 220 3.47 9.90 0.16
N GLN A 221 2.41 10.31 0.87
CA GLN A 221 1.48 11.33 0.39
C GLN A 221 2.09 12.74 0.43
N GLN A 222 2.81 13.08 1.50
CA GLN A 222 3.52 14.35 1.61
C GLN A 222 4.64 14.48 0.57
N MET A 223 5.19 13.36 0.07
CA MET A 223 6.12 13.38 -1.05
C MET A 223 5.48 13.97 -2.31
N LEU A 224 4.23 13.64 -2.61
CA LEU A 224 3.50 14.22 -3.76
C LEU A 224 3.26 15.73 -3.57
N LEU A 225 3.04 16.17 -2.33
CA LEU A 225 2.96 17.60 -2.03
C LEU A 225 4.32 18.31 -2.20
N ALA A 226 5.43 17.62 -1.93
CA ALA A 226 6.77 18.16 -2.18
C ALA A 226 7.06 18.30 -3.69
N VAL A 227 6.64 17.32 -4.49
CA VAL A 227 6.68 17.39 -5.97
C VAL A 227 5.89 18.59 -6.46
N LEU A 228 4.63 18.71 -6.05
CA LEU A 228 3.78 19.83 -6.45
C LEU A 228 4.35 21.20 -6.06
N ALA A 229 4.95 21.31 -4.87
CA ALA A 229 5.61 22.53 -4.43
C ALA A 229 6.77 22.89 -5.39
N ARG A 230 7.60 21.92 -5.78
CA ARG A 230 8.67 22.14 -6.75
C ARG A 230 8.13 22.55 -8.12
N ASP A 231 7.12 21.86 -8.63
CA ASP A 231 6.53 22.14 -9.95
C ASP A 231 5.87 23.52 -10.04
N THR A 232 5.37 24.02 -8.91
CA THR A 232 4.77 25.35 -8.78
C THR A 232 5.78 26.44 -8.38
N GLY A 233 7.07 26.10 -8.27
CA GLY A 233 8.17 27.04 -8.02
C GLY A 233 8.52 27.30 -6.56
N ASP A 234 7.88 26.61 -5.60
CA ASP A 234 8.23 26.64 -4.18
C ASP A 234 9.28 25.57 -3.82
N GLU A 235 10.50 25.76 -4.32
CA GLU A 235 11.62 24.85 -4.05
C GLU A 235 11.98 24.79 -2.56
N ALA A 236 11.82 25.90 -1.83
CA ALA A 236 12.09 25.94 -0.39
C ALA A 236 11.11 25.07 0.40
N GLY A 237 9.82 25.14 0.08
CA GLY A 237 8.78 24.28 0.65
C GLY A 237 8.98 22.82 0.29
N ALA A 238 9.31 22.53 -0.97
CA ALA A 238 9.61 21.17 -1.44
C ALA A 238 10.76 20.52 -0.65
N ILE A 239 11.89 21.23 -0.50
CA ILE A 239 13.05 20.75 0.27
C ILE A 239 12.70 20.57 1.75
N ALA A 240 11.95 21.49 2.34
CA ALA A 240 11.56 21.40 3.74
C ALA A 240 10.71 20.14 4.02
N LEU A 241 9.71 19.87 3.16
CA LEU A 241 8.89 18.67 3.23
C LEU A 241 9.74 17.40 3.07
N ALA A 242 10.57 17.32 2.03
CA ALA A 242 11.38 16.14 1.76
C ALA A 242 12.37 15.81 2.89
N ARG A 243 12.96 16.82 3.54
CA ARG A 243 13.82 16.62 4.73
C ARG A 243 13.06 16.02 5.90
N GLU A 244 11.87 16.55 6.18
CA GLU A 244 11.02 16.03 7.26
C GLU A 244 10.57 14.59 6.97
N ILE A 245 10.21 14.30 5.73
CA ILE A 245 9.87 12.94 5.29
C ILE A 245 11.05 11.99 5.49
N ALA A 246 12.25 12.35 5.02
CA ALA A 246 13.44 11.52 5.18
C ALA A 246 13.75 11.25 6.67
N ARG A 247 13.62 12.28 7.52
CA ARG A 247 13.83 12.19 8.97
C ARG A 247 12.87 11.21 9.63
N TRP A 248 11.57 11.33 9.35
CA TRP A 248 10.55 10.45 9.94
C TRP A 248 10.59 9.05 9.37
N ALA A 249 10.80 8.89 8.07
CA ALA A 249 10.94 7.58 7.43
C ALA A 249 12.12 6.79 8.03
N GLY A 250 13.27 7.43 8.24
CA GLY A 250 14.41 6.82 8.92
C GLY A 250 14.12 6.46 10.38
N ALA A 251 13.33 7.27 11.09
CA ALA A 251 12.97 7.01 12.49
C ALA A 251 12.05 5.80 12.68
N ILE A 252 11.26 5.44 11.66
CA ILE A 252 10.34 4.28 11.70
C ILE A 252 10.82 3.08 10.89
N GLY A 253 11.99 3.16 10.24
CA GLY A 253 12.51 2.09 9.38
C GLY A 253 11.74 1.91 8.07
N ALA A 254 11.13 2.98 7.55
CA ALA A 254 10.48 2.98 6.24
C ALA A 254 11.53 3.25 5.13
N ASP A 255 12.43 2.30 4.91
CA ASP A 255 13.64 2.48 4.10
C ASP A 255 13.36 2.87 2.66
N HIS A 256 12.31 2.33 2.03
CA HIS A 256 11.90 2.74 0.68
C HIS A 256 11.45 4.20 0.63
N VAL A 257 10.72 4.66 1.65
CA VAL A 257 10.24 6.05 1.74
C VAL A 257 11.41 7.00 2.02
N HIS A 258 12.34 6.58 2.87
CA HIS A 258 13.58 7.34 3.13
C HIS A 258 14.41 7.49 1.85
N ALA A 259 14.62 6.40 1.10
CA ALA A 259 15.36 6.42 -0.15
C ALA A 259 14.69 7.33 -1.20
N GLN A 260 13.37 7.30 -1.31
CA GLN A 260 12.62 8.20 -2.20
C GLN A 260 12.86 9.67 -1.83
N ALA A 261 12.75 10.03 -0.55
CA ALA A 261 12.97 11.39 -0.08
C ALA A 261 14.42 11.86 -0.25
N ALA A 262 15.39 10.99 0.01
CA ALA A 262 16.80 11.26 -0.22
C ALA A 262 17.10 11.48 -1.72
N GLY A 263 16.50 10.66 -2.59
CA GLY A 263 16.57 10.83 -4.04
C GLY A 263 15.99 12.18 -4.49
N PHE A 264 14.82 12.56 -3.97
CA PHE A 264 14.19 13.86 -4.26
C PHE A 264 15.09 15.04 -3.89
N LEU A 265 15.74 14.97 -2.72
CA LEU A 265 16.70 15.98 -2.26
C LEU A 265 17.97 16.02 -3.11
N ALA A 266 18.35 14.90 -3.73
CA ALA A 266 19.45 14.81 -4.67
C ALA A 266 19.07 15.22 -6.11
N GLY A 267 17.82 15.64 -6.34
CA GLY A 267 17.32 16.13 -7.63
C GLY A 267 16.63 15.08 -8.49
N ALA A 268 16.38 13.87 -7.98
CA ALA A 268 15.51 12.92 -8.66
C ALA A 268 14.05 13.42 -8.61
N ASP A 269 13.33 13.27 -9.71
CA ASP A 269 11.88 13.43 -9.72
C ASP A 269 11.22 12.06 -9.46
N PRO A 270 10.52 11.88 -8.33
CA PRO A 270 9.88 10.62 -7.95
C PRO A 270 8.61 10.33 -8.76
N THR A 271 8.14 11.29 -9.56
CA THR A 271 7.02 11.14 -10.52
C THR A 271 7.49 11.01 -11.96
N ALA A 272 8.77 11.28 -12.26
CA ALA A 272 9.28 11.13 -13.61
C ALA A 272 9.18 9.68 -14.10
N PRO A 273 8.75 9.45 -15.36
CA PRO A 273 8.86 8.14 -15.97
C PRO A 273 10.35 7.73 -16.03
N PRO A 274 10.66 6.42 -15.99
CA PRO A 274 12.04 5.97 -16.19
C PRO A 274 12.60 6.56 -17.48
N GLN A 275 13.81 7.12 -17.44
CA GLN A 275 14.49 7.52 -18.67
C GLN A 275 14.64 6.28 -19.55
N GLU A 276 14.13 6.34 -20.79
CA GLU A 276 14.47 5.36 -21.81
C GLU A 276 15.99 5.29 -21.86
N SER A 277 16.55 4.13 -21.50
CA SER A 277 17.96 3.88 -21.72
C SER A 277 18.17 3.92 -23.23
N GLY A 278 18.73 5.01 -23.73
CA GLY A 278 18.87 5.23 -25.16
C GLY A 278 19.66 4.10 -25.83
N ALA A 279 19.02 3.50 -26.84
CA ALA A 279 19.55 2.66 -27.92
C ALA A 279 20.24 1.33 -27.56
#